data_AF-A0A2I0IJN7-F1
#
_entry.id   AF-A0A2I0IJN7-F1
#
_cell.length_a   1.000
_cell.length_b   1.000
_cell.length_c   1.000
_cell.angle_alpha   90.00
_cell.angle_beta   90.00
_cell.angle_gamma   90.00
#
_symmetry.space_group_name_H-M   'P 1'
#
loop_
_entity.id
_entity.type
_entity.pdbx_description
1 polymer ?
#
loop_
_entity_poly.entity_id
_entity_poly.type
_entity_poly.pdbx_seq_one_letter_code
_entity_poly.pdbx_strand_id
1 'polypeptide(L)'
;MVESKEGSSCSKRILPIFYDVSVDDVKLKTELYTEALSIHREKFSTDILHQWEEALREAGKITGWELKDKGHAEFAKEFVRK
;
A
#
# COMPACT_ATOMS: atom_id res chain seq x y z
N MET A 1 0.90 2.93 41.97
CA MET A 1 0.96 1.59 41.37
C MET A 1 -0.01 1.59 40.21
N VAL A 2 0.48 1.91 39.01
CA VAL A 2 -0.35 1.86 37.80
C VAL A 2 0.00 0.55 37.13
N GLU A 3 -0.88 -0.43 37.28
CA GLU A 3 -0.83 -1.62 36.43
C GLU A 3 -1.41 -1.20 35.08
N SER A 4 -0.54 -0.80 34.18
CA SER A 4 -0.88 -0.68 32.77
C SER A 4 -1.08 -2.09 32.23
N LYS A 5 -2.34 -2.51 32.20
CA LYS A 5 -2.76 -3.74 31.54
C LYS A 5 -2.42 -3.61 30.06
N GLU A 6 -1.46 -4.39 29.58
CA GLU A 6 -1.14 -4.55 28.17
C GLU A 6 -2.43 -4.95 27.42
N GLY A 7 -3.07 -3.96 26.81
CA GLY A 7 -4.19 -4.18 25.91
C GLY A 7 -3.65 -4.88 24.67
N SER A 8 -3.92 -6.18 24.58
CA SER A 8 -3.71 -7.08 23.44
C SER A 8 -3.36 -6.36 22.14
N SER A 9 -2.23 -6.70 21.52
CA SER A 9 -1.85 -6.26 20.19
C SER A 9 -3.01 -6.45 19.20
N CYS A 10 -3.80 -5.41 18.96
CA CYS A 10 -4.86 -5.43 17.97
C CYS A 10 -4.16 -5.39 16.62
N SER A 11 -3.96 -6.56 16.01
CA SER A 11 -3.32 -6.70 14.71
C SER A 11 -4.15 -5.94 13.67
N LYS A 12 -3.62 -4.81 13.19
CA LYS A 12 -4.27 -4.06 12.11
C LYS A 12 -4.20 -4.90 10.84
N ARG A 13 -5.34 -5.12 10.18
CA ARG A 13 -5.40 -5.77 8.87
C ARG A 13 -5.25 -4.71 7.79
N ILE A 14 -4.39 -4.98 6.80
CA ILE A 14 -4.22 -4.16 5.60
C ILE A 14 -4.86 -4.90 4.43
N LEU A 15 -5.67 -4.19 3.65
CA LEU A 15 -6.39 -4.72 2.48
C LEU A 15 -6.08 -3.81 1.27
N PRO A 16 -5.02 -4.11 0.49
CA PRO A 16 -4.62 -3.26 -0.62
C PRO A 16 -5.57 -3.39 -1.82
N ILE A 17 -5.86 -2.25 -2.44
CA ILE A 17 -6.62 -2.14 -3.68
C ILE A 17 -5.69 -1.48 -4.71
N PHE A 18 -5.38 -2.21 -5.78
CA PHE A 18 -4.51 -1.77 -6.86
C PHE A 18 -5.38 -1.17 -7.98
N TYR A 19 -5.55 0.15 -7.94
CA TYR A 19 -6.42 0.88 -8.84
C TYR A 19 -5.66 1.32 -10.09
N ASP A 20 -5.98 0.72 -11.24
CA ASP A 20 -5.35 0.96 -12.55
C ASP A 20 -3.82 0.77 -12.58
N VAL A 21 -3.28 0.09 -11.58
CA VAL A 21 -1.86 -0.26 -11.46
C VAL A 21 -1.73 -1.75 -11.25
N SER A 22 -0.61 -2.30 -11.69
CA SER A 22 -0.24 -3.67 -11.38
C SER A 22 0.50 -3.76 -10.05
N VAL A 23 0.56 -4.95 -9.49
CA VAL A 23 1.39 -5.22 -8.31
C VAL A 23 2.88 -4.95 -8.57
N ASP A 24 3.36 -5.13 -9.81
CA ASP A 24 4.76 -4.87 -10.16
C ASP A 24 5.11 -3.38 -10.16
N ASP A 25 4.15 -2.51 -10.51
CA ASP A 25 4.28 -1.05 -10.37
C ASP A 25 4.50 -0.69 -8.89
N VAL A 26 3.68 -1.24 -8.00
CA VAL A 26 3.74 -1.02 -6.55
C VAL A 26 5.03 -1.58 -5.95
N LYS A 27 5.54 -2.70 -6.47
CA LYS A 27 6.82 -3.30 -6.07
C LYS A 27 8.04 -2.55 -6.61
N LEU A 28 7.86 -1.42 -7.29
CA LEU A 28 8.94 -0.63 -7.88
C LEU A 28 9.77 -1.44 -8.89
N LYS A 29 9.11 -2.29 -9.67
CA LYS A 29 9.75 -3.02 -10.78
C LYS A 29 9.55 -2.34 -12.13
N THR A 30 8.69 -1.33 -12.19
CA THR A 30 8.42 -0.51 -13.36
C THR A 30 8.77 0.94 -13.05
N GLU A 31 8.78 1.79 -14.09
CA GLU A 31 9.17 3.19 -13.96
C GLU A 31 8.09 4.05 -13.28
N LEU A 32 6.83 3.60 -13.27
CA LEU A 32 5.66 4.40 -12.87
C LEU A 32 5.82 5.07 -11.51
N TYR A 33 6.18 4.31 -10.48
CA TYR A 33 6.36 4.84 -9.13
C TYR A 33 7.80 5.26 -8.84
N THR A 34 8.79 4.72 -9.53
CA THR A 34 10.18 5.15 -9.35
C THR A 34 10.39 6.58 -9.87
N GLU A 35 9.75 6.96 -10.98
CA GLU A 35 9.76 8.33 -11.49
C GLU A 35 9.01 9.28 -10.55
N ALA A 36 7.85 8.88 -10.05
CA ALA A 36 7.09 9.68 -9.07
C ALA A 36 7.89 9.92 -7.78
N LEU A 37 8.56 8.88 -7.25
CA LEU A 37 9.46 9.00 -6.10
C LEU A 37 10.66 9.89 -6.40
N SER A 38 11.17 9.88 -7.63
CA SER A 38 12.27 10.77 -8.04
C SER A 38 11.88 12.24 -7.95
N ILE A 39 10.66 12.61 -8.36
CA ILE A 39 10.14 13.99 -8.22
C ILE A 39 10.08 14.41 -6.74
N HIS A 40 9.82 13.46 -5.84
CA HIS A 40 9.76 13.72 -4.41
C HIS A 40 11.14 13.91 -3.73
N ARG A 41 12.25 13.53 -4.39
CA ARG A 41 13.63 13.73 -3.89
C ARG A 41 14.01 15.18 -3.67
N GLU A 42 13.38 16.11 -4.37
CA GLU A 42 13.66 17.54 -4.21
C GLU A 42 13.07 18.12 -2.92
N LYS A 43 12.10 17.44 -2.30
CA LYS A 43 11.32 17.96 -1.15
C LYS A 43 11.47 17.14 0.13
N PHE A 44 11.79 15.85 0.00
CA PHE A 44 11.86 14.92 1.14
C PHE A 44 13.27 14.40 1.33
N SER A 45 13.62 14.11 2.59
CA SER A 45 14.90 13.49 2.90
C SER A 45 14.99 12.08 2.34
N THR A 46 16.22 11.63 2.09
CA THR A 46 16.52 10.28 1.63
C THR A 46 15.92 9.21 2.55
N ASP A 47 15.95 9.42 3.87
CA ASP A 47 15.39 8.49 4.85
C ASP A 47 13.88 8.30 4.67
N ILE A 48 13.13 9.40 4.45
CA ILE A 48 11.67 9.32 4.24
C ILE A 48 11.37 8.57 2.96
N LEU A 49 12.11 8.84 1.89
CA LEU A 49 11.92 8.15 0.61
C LEU A 49 12.23 6.66 0.71
N HIS A 50 13.29 6.31 1.44
CA HIS A 50 13.63 4.91 1.68
C HIS A 50 12.51 4.18 2.42
N GLN A 51 11.95 4.81 3.46
CA GLN A 51 10.80 4.26 4.17
C GLN A 51 9.56 4.08 3.27
N TRP A 52 9.33 5.00 2.33
CA TRP A 52 8.22 4.87 1.36
C TRP A 52 8.48 3.74 0.37
N GLU A 53 9.71 3.61 -0.13
CA GLU A 53 10.11 2.53 -1.03
C GLU A 53 9.90 1.17 -0.36
N GLU A 54 10.32 1.01 0.89
CA GLU A 54 10.09 -0.22 1.65
C GLU A 54 8.61 -0.46 1.90
N ALA A 55 7.85 0.56 2.31
CA ALA A 55 6.42 0.44 2.55
C ALA A 55 5.64 0.02 1.30
N LEU A 56 5.99 0.57 0.13
CA LEU A 56 5.39 0.17 -1.16
C LEU A 56 5.73 -1.28 -1.50
N ARG A 57 6.99 -1.70 -1.32
CA ARG A 57 7.41 -3.09 -1.55
C ARG A 57 6.67 -4.07 -0.63
N GLU A 58 6.50 -3.72 0.64
CA GLU A 58 5.72 -4.52 1.59
C GLU A 58 4.23 -4.57 1.23
N ALA A 59 3.64 -3.42 0.87
CA ALA A 59 2.25 -3.36 0.44
C ALA A 59 1.99 -4.22 -0.81
N GLY A 60 2.92 -4.23 -1.77
CA GLY A 60 2.85 -5.08 -2.96
C GLY A 60 2.98 -6.58 -2.69
N LYS A 61 3.52 -6.99 -1.53
CA LYS A 61 3.55 -8.41 -1.12
C LYS A 61 2.22 -8.90 -0.56
N ILE A 62 1.37 -7.98 -0.09
CA ILE A 62 0.05 -8.32 0.46
C ILE A 62 -0.91 -8.65 -0.68
N THR A 63 -1.61 -9.77 -0.57
CA THR A 63 -2.65 -10.14 -1.54
C THR A 63 -3.77 -9.10 -1.52
N GLY A 64 -4.04 -8.51 -2.68
CA GLY A 64 -5.06 -7.48 -2.88
C GLY A 64 -5.89 -7.73 -4.13
N TRP A 65 -6.51 -6.67 -4.63
CA TRP A 65 -7.33 -6.70 -5.83
C TRP A 65 -6.79 -5.74 -6.89
N GLU A 66 -6.55 -6.26 -8.09
CA GLU A 66 -6.20 -5.45 -9.27
C GLU A 66 -7.50 -5.09 -10.02
N LEU A 67 -7.72 -3.79 -10.22
CA LEU A 67 -8.98 -3.27 -10.77
C LEU A 67 -8.92 -2.95 -12.28
N LYS A 68 -7.80 -3.21 -12.96
CA LYS A 68 -7.60 -2.86 -14.39
C LYS A 68 -8.73 -3.35 -15.30
N ASP A 69 -9.32 -4.50 -15.02
CA ASP A 69 -10.32 -5.15 -15.88
C ASP A 69 -11.72 -5.26 -15.24
N LYS A 70 -11.97 -4.61 -14.10
CA LYS A 70 -13.22 -4.75 -13.33
C LYS A 70 -13.95 -3.42 -13.15
N GLY A 71 -15.27 -3.43 -13.38
CA GLY A 71 -16.11 -2.26 -13.14
C GLY A 71 -16.07 -1.83 -11.66
N HIS A 72 -15.73 -0.57 -11.38
CA HIS A 72 -15.52 -0.08 -10.01
C HIS A 72 -16.75 -0.23 -9.11
N ALA A 73 -17.95 -0.02 -9.67
CA ALA A 73 -19.20 -0.17 -8.94
C ALA A 73 -19.49 -1.63 -8.54
N GLU A 74 -19.11 -2.58 -9.40
CA GLU A 74 -19.24 -4.01 -9.08
C GLU A 74 -18.22 -4.45 -8.05
N PHE A 75 -16.97 -3.99 -8.19
CA PHE A 75 -15.93 -4.23 -7.20
C PHE A 75 -16.32 -3.69 -5.82
N ALA A 76 -16.81 -2.45 -5.73
CA ALA A 76 -17.22 -1.85 -4.45
C ALA A 76 -18.30 -2.68 -3.75
N LYS A 77 -19.29 -3.20 -4.50
CA LYS A 77 -20.35 -4.08 -3.96
C LYS A 77 -19.79 -5.41 -3.45
N GLU A 78 -18.79 -5.98 -4.14
CA GLU A 78 -18.12 -7.21 -3.70
C GLU A 78 -17.24 -6.97 -2.46
N PHE A 79 -16.50 -5.87 -2.43
CA PHE A 79 -15.58 -5.53 -1.34
C PHE A 79 -16.31 -5.31 -0.01
N VAL A 80 -17.46 -4.63 -0.01
CA VAL A 80 -18.27 -4.38 1.20
C VAL A 80 -18.84 -5.68 1.80
N ARG A 81 -19.00 -6.74 1.00
CA ARG A 81 -19.50 -8.04 1.49
C ARG A 81 -18.45 -8.87 2.22
N LYS A 82 -17.22 -8.38 2.33
CA LYS A 82 -16.07 -9.09 2.89
C LYS A 82 -15.74 -8.74 4.33
#